data_AF-A4LAR9-F1
#
_entry.id   AF-A4LAR9-F1
#
_cell.length_a   1.000
_cell.length_b   1.000
_cell.length_c   1.000
_cell.angle_alpha   90.00
_cell.angle_beta   90.00
_cell.angle_gamma   90.00
#
_symmetry.space_group_name_H-M   'P 1'
#
loop_
_entity.id
_entity.type
_entity.pdbx_description
1 polymer ?
#
loop_
_entity_poly.entity_id
_entity_poly.type
_entity_poly.pdbx_seq_one_letter_code
_entity_poly.pdbx_strand_id
1 'polypeptide(L)' 'EVRKKQVWELPALWLSTRPEGTKFKDSALGFLRTLSKVDSALYLGSRYLTALKNL' A
#
# COMPACT_ATOMS: atom_id res chain seq x y z
N GLU A 1 -20.51 -12.74 -30.34
CA GLU A 1 -20.58 -12.00 -29.06
C GLU A 1 -19.67 -12.59 -27.98
N VAL A 2 -18.44 -12.09 -27.82
CA VAL A 2 -17.57 -12.48 -26.68
C VAL A 2 -17.58 -11.35 -25.64
N ARG A 3 -18.00 -11.73 -24.42
CA ARG A 3 -18.13 -10.90 -23.21
C ARG A 3 -16.88 -10.06 -22.94
N LYS A 4 -17.02 -8.73 -22.89
CA LYS A 4 -16.01 -7.86 -22.29
C LYS A 4 -16.19 -7.87 -20.76
N LYS A 5 -15.20 -8.44 -20.08
CA LYS A 5 -15.05 -8.42 -18.62
C LYS A 5 -15.04 -6.97 -18.14
N GLN A 6 -15.97 -6.68 -17.23
CA GLN A 6 -15.99 -5.47 -16.42
C GLN A 6 -14.79 -5.53 -15.46
N VAL A 7 -13.70 -4.87 -15.85
CA VAL A 7 -12.53 -4.60 -14.99
C VAL A 7 -12.80 -3.25 -14.34
N TRP A 8 -12.79 -3.21 -13.01
CA TRP A 8 -12.94 -1.99 -12.22
C TRP A 8 -11.65 -1.17 -12.32
N GLU A 9 -11.52 -0.38 -13.38
CA GLU A 9 -10.50 0.67 -13.49
C GLU A 9 -10.92 1.83 -12.57
N LEU A 10 -10.30 1.93 -11.38
CA LEU A 10 -10.41 3.14 -10.58
C LEU A 10 -9.61 4.24 -11.28
N PRO A 11 -10.20 5.41 -11.62
CA PRO A 11 -9.52 6.40 -12.42
C PRO A 11 -8.35 7.01 -11.66
N ALA A 12 -7.17 6.99 -12.29
CA ALA A 12 -5.91 7.54 -11.76
C ALA A 12 -5.99 9.03 -11.36
N LEU A 13 -7.04 9.74 -11.79
CA LEU A 13 -7.25 11.16 -11.58
C LEU A 13 -7.50 11.53 -10.09
N TRP A 14 -7.85 10.57 -9.22
CA TRP A 14 -8.09 10.83 -7.79
C TRP A 14 -6.83 10.81 -6.90
N LEU A 15 -5.69 10.31 -7.40
CA LEU A 15 -4.44 10.29 -6.63
C LEU A 15 -3.58 11.57 -6.83
N SER A 16 -3.98 12.48 -7.72
CA SER A 16 -3.13 13.58 -8.18
C SER A 16 -3.56 14.99 -7.75
N THR A 17 -4.76 15.19 -7.19
CA THR A 17 -5.13 16.50 -6.63
C THR A 17 -4.73 16.52 -5.16
N ARG A 18 -3.52 17.02 -4.86
CA ARG A 18 -2.95 17.12 -3.52
C ARG A 18 -3.65 18.21 -2.69
N PRO A 19 -4.41 17.88 -1.63
CA PRO A 19 -4.62 18.79 -0.52
C PRO A 19 -3.44 18.60 0.45
N GLU A 20 -2.96 19.67 1.07
CA GLU A 20 -2.00 19.56 2.17
C GLU A 20 -2.54 18.60 3.24
N GLY A 21 -1.78 17.56 3.58
CA GLY A 21 -2.19 16.52 4.54
C GLY A 21 -2.51 15.14 3.95
N THR A 22 -1.81 14.73 2.90
CA THR A 22 -1.92 13.36 2.38
C THR A 22 -1.50 12.33 3.45
N LYS A 23 -2.38 11.36 3.75
CA LYS A 23 -2.15 10.27 4.73
C LYS A 23 -1.10 9.24 4.26
N PHE A 24 -0.57 9.42 3.06
CA PHE A 24 0.34 8.50 2.40
C PHE A 24 1.46 9.29 1.74
N LYS A 25 2.63 8.65 1.65
CA LYS A 25 3.81 9.24 1.03
C LYS A 25 3.54 9.54 -0.45
N ASP A 26 3.99 10.69 -0.93
CA ASP A 26 3.82 11.10 -2.33
C ASP A 26 4.43 10.12 -3.35
N SER A 27 5.41 9.33 -2.92
CA SER A 27 6.02 8.29 -3.74
C SER A 27 5.25 6.96 -3.74
N ALA A 28 4.10 6.86 -3.06
CA ALA A 28 3.30 5.66 -3.05
C ALA A 28 2.58 5.50 -4.40
N LEU A 29 2.94 4.46 -5.15
CA LEU A 29 2.36 4.17 -6.46
C LEU A 29 1.02 3.42 -6.36
N GLY A 30 0.70 2.87 -5.18
CA GLY A 30 -0.51 2.10 -4.94
C GLY A 30 -0.44 1.30 -3.63
N PHE A 31 -1.44 0.45 -3.41
CA PHE A 31 -1.54 -0.39 -2.21
C PHE A 31 -1.37 -1.86 -2.57
N LEU A 32 -0.48 -2.54 -1.84
CA LEU A 32 -0.38 -4.00 -1.86
C LEU A 32 -1.18 -4.57 -0.70
N ARG A 33 -2.05 -5.54 -1.00
CA ARG A 33 -2.81 -6.26 0.03
C ARG A 33 -1.85 -7.13 0.82
N THR A 34 -1.80 -6.94 2.14
CA THR A 34 -1.08 -7.83 3.04
C THR A 34 -1.87 -9.12 3.25
N LEU A 35 -1.15 -10.22 3.51
CA LEU A 35 -1.80 -11.47 3.90
C LEU A 35 -2.46 -11.28 5.27
N SER A 36 -3.65 -11.84 5.47
CA SER A 36 -4.42 -11.69 6.71
C SER A 36 -3.71 -12.23 7.96
N LYS A 37 -2.68 -13.05 7.80
CA LYS A 37 -1.90 -13.68 8.88
C LYS A 37 -0.53 -13.03 9.11
N VAL A 38 -0.22 -11.91 8.48
CA VAL A 38 1.07 -11.22 8.69
C VAL A 38 0.95 -10.32 9.91
N ASP A 39 1.67 -10.66 10.97
CA ASP A 39 1.89 -9.78 12.12
C ASP A 39 2.95 -8.70 11.81
N SER A 40 3.08 -7.71 12.70
CA SER A 40 4.04 -6.63 12.54
C SER A 40 5.49 -7.11 12.53
N ALA A 41 5.80 -8.21 13.23
CA ALA A 41 7.15 -8.74 13.27
C ALA A 41 7.52 -9.39 11.93
N LEU A 42 6.59 -10.12 11.32
CA LEU A 42 6.75 -10.72 10.00
C LEU A 42 6.80 -9.66 8.90
N TYR A 43 6.03 -8.57 9.02
CA TYR A 43 6.05 -7.48 8.05
C TYR A 43 7.38 -6.70 8.05
N LEU A 44 7.91 -6.41 9.25
CA LEU A 44 9.13 -5.63 9.43
C LEU A 44 10.39 -6.48 9.25
N GLY A 45 10.33 -7.77 9.57
CA GLY A 45 11.46 -8.69 9.55
C GLY A 45 12.37 -8.55 10.78
N SER A 46 13.12 -9.62 11.07
CA SER A 46 13.92 -9.74 12.30
C SER A 46 15.00 -8.66 12.44
N ARG A 47 15.69 -8.32 11.34
CA ARG A 47 16.76 -7.32 11.35
C ARG A 47 16.25 -5.93 11.73
N TYR A 48 15.12 -5.53 11.17
CA TYR A 48 14.54 -4.21 11.44
C TYR A 48 13.97 -4.14 12.86
N LEU A 49 13.30 -5.21 13.32
CA LEU A 49 12.84 -5.29 14.71
C LEU A 49 13.98 -5.20 15.72
N THR A 50 15.09 -5.90 15.47
CA THR A 50 16.27 -5.83 16.34
C THR A 50 16.88 -4.43 16.32
N ALA A 51 16.91 -3.75 15.17
CA ALA A 51 17.36 -2.36 15.09
C ALA A 51 16.47 -1.41 15.91
N LEU A 52 15.14 -1.56 15.84
CA LEU A 52 14.20 -0.77 16.63
C LEU A 52 14.30 -1.00 18.14
N LYS A 53 14.63 -2.22 18.58
CA LYS A 53 14.78 -2.57 20.00
C LYS A 53 16.06 -2.03 20.63
N ASN A 54 17.08 -1.74 19.81
CA ASN A 54 18.37 -1.22 20.24
C ASN A 54 18.49 0.30 20.00
N LEU A 55 17.34 0.98 19.84
CA LEU A 55 17.21 2.42 19.63
C LEU A 55 16.98 3.14 20.96
#